data_AF-A0A7C5R6J7-F1
#
_entry.id   AF-A0A7C5R6J7-F1
#
_cell.length_a   1.000
_cell.length_b   1.000
_cell.length_c   1.000
_cell.angle_alpha   90.00
_cell.angle_beta   90.00
_cell.angle_gamma   90.00
#
_symmetry.space_group_name_H-M   'P 1'
#
loop_
_entity.id
_entity.type
_entity.pdbx_description
1 polymer ?
#
loop_
_entity_poly.entity_id
_entity_poly.type
_entity_poly.pdbx_seq_one_letter_code
_entity_poly.pdbx_strand_id
1 'polypeptide(L)'
;EIFSDLGFNGQTKEIKINIHGKIDLKNTEPHSVFLEIISLSPQFYEYQKSFTEQILNSADPFAEAIPVFSNIQNGYGIFAGFNSLNFELQF
;
A
#
# COMPACT_ATOMS: atom_id res chain seq x y z
N GLU A 1 0.95 -15.88 -0.61
CA GLU A 1 2.42 -15.64 -0.66
C GLU A 1 2.64 -14.13 -0.71
N ILE A 2 3.55 -13.58 0.09
CA ILE A 2 3.77 -12.11 0.20
C ILE A 2 4.75 -11.62 -0.88
N PHE A 3 5.81 -12.39 -1.15
CA PHE A 3 6.80 -12.07 -2.17
C PHE A 3 6.87 -13.21 -3.17
N SER A 4 6.80 -12.89 -4.46
CA SER A 4 7.09 -13.87 -5.51
C SER A 4 8.59 -14.18 -5.54
N ASP A 5 8.96 -15.43 -5.81
CA ASP A 5 10.34 -15.84 -6.12
C ASP A 5 10.88 -15.25 -7.44
N LEU A 6 10.04 -14.51 -8.18
CA LEU A 6 10.41 -13.78 -9.39
C LEU A 6 11.46 -12.70 -9.08
N GLY A 7 12.73 -13.05 -9.19
CA GLY A 7 13.88 -12.20 -8.85
C GLY A 7 14.81 -12.81 -7.80
N PHE A 8 14.40 -13.90 -7.14
CA PHE A 8 15.16 -14.61 -6.12
C PHE A 8 15.72 -15.96 -6.64
N ASN A 9 15.10 -16.56 -7.67
CA ASN A 9 15.55 -17.78 -8.35
C ASN A 9 15.81 -18.96 -7.39
N GLY A 10 14.88 -19.20 -6.46
CA GLY A 10 14.96 -20.24 -5.44
C GLY A 10 15.99 -19.97 -4.34
N GLN A 11 16.61 -18.79 -4.30
CA GLN A 11 17.59 -18.44 -3.29
C GLN A 11 16.97 -17.62 -2.17
N THR A 12 17.30 -17.96 -0.92
CA THR A 12 16.99 -17.10 0.22
C THR A 12 17.79 -15.80 0.15
N LYS A 13 17.11 -14.66 0.31
CA LYS A 13 17.74 -13.33 0.41
C LYS A 13 17.30 -12.62 1.68
N GLU A 14 18.20 -11.80 2.22
CA GLU A 14 17.91 -10.93 3.35
C GLU A 14 17.41 -9.56 2.82
N ILE A 15 16.26 -9.12 3.31
CA ILE A 15 15.71 -7.79 3.03
C ILE A 15 15.93 -6.93 4.28
N LYS A 16 16.68 -5.84 4.14
CA LYS A 16 16.91 -4.87 5.21
C LYS A 16 15.94 -3.70 5.06
N ILE A 17 15.01 -3.57 6.01
CA ILE A 17 14.03 -2.50 6.05
C ILE A 17 14.51 -1.44 7.06
N ASN A 18 14.69 -0.21 6.59
CA ASN A 18 15.08 0.93 7.44
C ASN A 18 13.89 1.87 7.59
N ILE A 19 13.24 1.85 8.74
CA ILE A 19 12.08 2.70 9.02
C ILE A 19 12.57 3.95 9.76
N HIS A 20 12.35 5.12 9.17
CA HIS A 20 12.63 6.41 9.80
C HIS A 20 11.33 7.20 9.89
N GLY A 21 10.89 7.52 11.10
CA GLY A 21 9.69 8.30 11.33
C GLY A 21 9.78 9.09 12.63
N LYS A 22 9.18 10.28 12.65
CA LYS A 22 8.91 10.99 13.90
C LYS A 22 7.45 10.76 14.25
N ILE A 23 7.21 10.05 15.34
CA ILE A 23 5.86 9.92 15.89
C ILE A 23 5.73 11.01 16.95
N ASP A 24 4.78 11.93 16.75
CA ASP A 24 4.47 12.97 17.73
C ASP A 24 3.57 12.37 18.81
N LEU A 25 4.19 11.95 19.92
CA LEU A 25 3.56 11.18 20.97
C LEU A 25 2.95 12.05 22.07
N LYS A 26 2.43 13.25 21.75
CA LYS A 26 1.96 14.24 22.75
C LYS A 26 1.09 13.59 23.84
N ASN A 27 1.72 13.22 24.94
CA ASN A 27 1.17 12.58 26.14
C ASN A 27 0.78 11.08 26.02
N THR A 28 1.41 10.30 25.14
CA THR A 28 1.20 8.83 25.06
C THR A 28 2.54 8.11 24.99
N GLU A 29 2.74 7.09 25.83
CA GLU A 29 3.86 6.15 25.66
C GLU A 29 3.42 5.05 24.69
N PRO A 30 4.06 4.89 23.52
CA PRO A 30 3.71 3.83 22.60
C PRO A 30 4.15 2.50 23.18
N HIS A 31 3.24 1.52 23.21
CA HIS A 31 3.53 0.19 23.72
C HIS A 31 4.11 -0.73 22.64
N SER A 32 3.61 -0.57 21.40
CA SER A 32 4.10 -1.30 20.24
C SER A 32 4.00 -0.51 18.94
N VAL A 33 4.75 -0.96 17.93
CA VAL A 33 4.65 -0.52 16.53
C VAL A 33 4.25 -1.71 15.68
N PHE A 34 3.27 -1.52 14.80
CA PHE A 34 2.89 -2.51 13.80
C PHE A 34 3.58 -2.23 12.47
N LEU A 35 4.30 -3.21 11.96
CA LEU A 35 4.81 -3.23 10.59
C LEU A 35 3.92 -4.16 9.77
N GLU A 36 3.21 -3.59 8.80
CA GLU A 36 2.43 -4.34 7.83
C GLU A 36 3.15 -4.39 6.48
N ILE A 37 3.32 -5.59 5.94
CA ILE A 37 3.82 -5.84 4.59
C ILE A 37 2.66 -6.39 3.77
N ILE A 38 2.27 -5.66 2.73
CA ILE A 38 1.17 -6.04 1.84
C ILE A 38 1.66 -6.41 0.44
N SER A 39 1.03 -7.44 -0.12
CA SER A 39 1.21 -7.89 -1.50
C SER A 39 -0.10 -7.70 -2.26
N LEU A 40 -0.09 -6.82 -3.26
CA LEU A 40 -1.28 -6.38 -3.96
C LEU A 40 -1.49 -7.20 -5.24
N SER A 41 -2.75 -7.55 -5.54
CA SER A 41 -3.09 -7.96 -6.90
C SER A 41 -2.91 -6.78 -7.88
N PRO A 42 -2.66 -7.04 -9.17
CA PRO A 42 -2.50 -5.99 -10.17
C PRO A 42 -3.69 -5.02 -10.20
N GLN A 43 -4.91 -5.53 -10.06
CA GLN A 43 -6.12 -4.71 -10.04
C GLN A 43 -6.12 -3.76 -8.84
N PHE A 44 -5.76 -4.25 -7.65
CA PHE A 44 -5.67 -3.41 -6.45
C PHE A 44 -4.66 -2.29 -6.68
N TYR A 45 -3.48 -2.63 -7.20
CA TYR A 45 -2.44 -1.66 -7.48
C TYR A 45 -2.92 -0.54 -8.42
N GLU A 46 -3.55 -0.88 -9.54
CA GLU A 46 -4.07 0.10 -10.51
C GLU A 46 -5.15 1.00 -9.90
N TYR A 47 -6.05 0.44 -9.09
CA TYR A 47 -7.03 1.23 -8.34
C TYR A 47 -6.37 2.20 -7.37
N GLN A 48 -5.48 1.71 -6.51
CA GLN A 48 -4.84 2.55 -5.50
C GLN A 48 -4.02 3.67 -6.15
N LYS A 49 -3.31 3.36 -7.23
CA LYS A 49 -2.54 4.34 -8.00
C LYS A 49 -3.44 5.42 -8.61
N SER A 50 -4.41 5.03 -9.43
CA SER A 50 -5.31 5.99 -10.11
C SER A 50 -6.15 6.81 -9.12
N PHE A 51 -6.56 6.22 -8.00
CA PHE A 51 -7.23 6.94 -6.91
C PHE A 51 -6.32 7.98 -6.25
N THR A 52 -5.07 7.61 -5.96
CA THR A 52 -4.08 8.52 -5.39
C THR A 52 -3.79 9.67 -6.35
N GLU A 53 -3.63 9.38 -7.64
CA GLU A 53 -3.42 10.38 -8.69
C GLU A 53 -4.60 11.35 -8.76
N GLN A 54 -5.85 10.87 -8.72
CA GLN A 54 -7.03 11.73 -8.67
C GLN A 54 -7.01 12.67 -7.45
N ILE A 55 -6.70 12.15 -6.26
CA ILE A 55 -6.63 12.97 -5.04
C ILE A 55 -5.53 14.04 -5.17
N LEU A 56 -4.33 13.67 -5.62
CA LEU A 56 -3.22 14.60 -5.76
C LEU A 56 -3.48 15.68 -6.81
N ASN A 57 -4.19 15.31 -7.87
CA ASN A 57 -4.56 16.20 -8.96
C ASN A 57 -5.71 17.16 -8.57
N SER A 58 -6.57 16.77 -7.60
CA SER A 58 -7.73 17.57 -7.16
C SER A 58 -7.39 18.96 -6.59
N ALA A 59 -6.13 19.21 -6.24
CA ALA A 59 -5.66 20.51 -5.77
C ALA A 59 -5.45 21.53 -6.90
N ASP A 60 -5.35 21.09 -8.16
CA ASP A 60 -5.19 21.96 -9.32
C ASP A 60 -6.55 22.17 -10.03
N PRO A 61 -7.13 23.39 -9.98
CA PRO A 61 -8.45 23.67 -10.56
C PRO A 61 -8.47 23.66 -12.10
N PHE A 62 -7.31 23.55 -12.75
CA PHE A 62 -7.19 23.48 -14.21
C PHE A 62 -6.77 22.10 -14.71
N ALA A 63 -6.54 21.16 -13.82
CA ALA A 63 -6.10 19.84 -14.20
C ALA A 63 -7.26 18.98 -14.72
N GLU A 64 -6.95 18.12 -15.69
CA GLU A 64 -7.93 17.21 -16.26
C GLU A 64 -8.31 16.12 -15.25
N ALA A 65 -9.59 15.76 -15.23
CA ALA A 65 -10.10 14.72 -14.34
C ALA A 65 -9.43 13.36 -14.65
N ILE A 66 -8.79 12.78 -13.64
CA ILE A 66 -8.19 11.45 -13.74
C ILE A 66 -9.26 10.40 -13.40
N PRO A 67 -9.61 9.49 -14.33
CA PRO A 67 -10.54 8.42 -14.04
C PRO A 67 -9.90 7.39 -13.10
N VAL A 68 -10.61 7.04 -12.03
CA VAL A 68 -10.18 5.95 -11.13
C VAL A 68 -10.45 4.63 -11.83
N PHE A 69 -9.46 3.75 -11.81
CA PHE A 69 -9.57 2.40 -12.37
C PHE A 69 -10.78 1.67 -11.77
N SER A 70 -11.49 0.92 -12.61
CA SER A 70 -12.60 0.07 -12.17
C SER A 70 -12.64 -1.20 -13.00
N ASN A 71 -12.92 -2.34 -12.37
CA ASN A 71 -13.14 -3.62 -13.04
C ASN A 71 -14.55 -4.20 -12.80
N ILE A 72 -15.46 -3.39 -12.26
CA ILE A 72 -16.87 -3.76 -12.08
C ILE A 72 -17.63 -3.40 -13.35
N GLN A 73 -18.34 -4.38 -13.91
CA GLN A 73 -19.20 -4.14 -15.07
C GLN A 73 -20.53 -3.53 -14.61
N ASN A 74 -21.01 -2.51 -15.33
CA ASN A 74 -22.24 -1.76 -15.01
C ASN A 74 -22.23 -1.06 -13.65
N GLY A 75 -21.06 -0.62 -13.19
CA GLY A 75 -20.92 0.11 -11.93
C GLY A 75 -19.52 0.71 -11.77
N TYR A 76 -19.26 1.25 -10.59
CA TYR A 76 -17.95 1.77 -10.20
C TYR A 76 -17.41 1.00 -9.00
N GLY A 77 -16.10 0.86 -8.96
CA GLY A 77 -15.40 0.21 -7.86
C GLY A 77 -14.44 -0.86 -8.34
N ILE A 78 -13.94 -1.65 -7.39
CA ILE A 78 -12.95 -2.68 -7.66
C ILE A 78 -13.30 -3.97 -6.94
N PHE A 79 -13.12 -5.08 -7.65
CA PHE A 79 -12.96 -6.40 -7.08
C PHE A 79 -11.49 -6.82 -7.16
N ALA A 80 -10.83 -6.96 -6.01
CA ALA A 80 -9.42 -7.30 -5.94
C ALA A 80 -9.04 -7.97 -4.62
N GLY A 81 -7.89 -8.64 -4.62
CA GLY A 81 -7.32 -9.26 -3.42
C GLY A 81 -5.96 -8.67 -3.06
N PHE A 82 -5.57 -8.88 -1.81
CA PHE A 82 -4.21 -8.65 -1.31
C PHE A 82 -3.89 -9.70 -0.24
N ASN A 83 -2.60 -9.91 0.00
CA ASN A 83 -2.11 -10.63 1.18
C ASN A 83 -1.46 -9.62 2.12
N SER A 84 -1.55 -9.85 3.42
CA SER A 84 -0.92 -9.01 4.44
C SER A 84 -0.16 -9.86 5.45
N LEU A 85 1.00 -9.37 5.86
CA LEU A 85 1.82 -9.92 6.93
C LEU A 85 2.06 -8.82 7.96
N ASN A 86 1.71 -9.09 9.20
CA ASN A 86 1.77 -8.12 10.29
C ASN A 86 2.81 -8.55 11.32
N PHE A 87 3.65 -7.60 11.71
CA PHE A 87 4.61 -7.76 12.81
C PHE A 87 4.30 -6.73 13.87
N GLU A 88 4.24 -7.16 15.12
CA GLU A 88 4.16 -6.27 16.27
C GLU A 88 5.53 -6.16 16.93
N LEU A 89 6.03 -4.95 17.07
CA LEU A 89 7.32 -4.61 17.67
C LEU A 89 7.04 -3.91 19.00
N GLN A 90 7.29 -4.59 20.12
CA GLN A 90 7.15 -4.02 21.46
C GLN A 90 8.36 -3.14 21.81
N PHE A 91 8.15 -2.14 22.67
CA PHE A 91 9.22 -1.29 23.23
C PHE A 91 9.76 -1.80 24.57
#